data_AF-A0A1H9IJ68-F1
#
_entry.id   AF-A0A1H9IJ68-F1
#
_cell.length_a   1.000
_cell.length_b   1.000
_cell.length_c   1.000
_cell.angle_alpha   90.00
_cell.angle_beta   90.00
_cell.angle_gamma   90.00
#
_symmetry.space_group_name_H-M   'P 1'
#
loop_
_entity.id
_entity.type
_entity.pdbx_description
1 polymer ?
#
loop_
_entity_poly.entity_id
_entity_poly.type
_entity_poly.pdbx_seq_one_letter_code
_entity_poly.pdbx_strand_id
1 'polypeptide(L)'
;MKLKFITFLVVITLFSCKKQAEEKTLETYKYADKGIVLNCDKFDLKLLNEALFSFEDDILKAYGQNNPNLTRAYSQFVRNAIYGRVKYADVVSPHSAQIFEVLKSRSELWSVDNPSTKLNYNSSVIECISNNMLDKSLKTTFDALIETNSMSPKLYGPALQSNYGAAIRDKYLSAYVALEFYYGKLFDVDLSQVSEKPEPPVDFNKVPPPTPQNDPHAGHNH
;
A
#
# COMPACT_ATOMS: atom_id res chain seq x y z
N MET A 1 -35.27 13.67 58.51
CA MET A 1 -35.19 12.32 57.92
C MET A 1 -35.16 12.47 56.40
N LYS A 2 -34.18 11.82 55.73
CA LYS A 2 -34.11 11.54 54.28
C LYS A 2 -33.78 12.70 53.33
N LEU A 3 -32.59 13.25 53.51
CA LEU A 3 -31.71 13.67 52.41
C LEU A 3 -31.31 12.41 51.61
N LYS A 4 -32.19 11.90 50.73
CA LYS A 4 -31.96 10.66 49.95
C LYS A 4 -32.44 10.74 48.50
N PHE A 5 -32.23 11.86 47.82
CA PHE A 5 -32.57 11.97 46.39
C PHE A 5 -31.55 12.71 45.51
N ILE A 6 -30.33 12.99 46.00
CA ILE A 6 -29.29 13.64 45.18
C ILE A 6 -28.13 12.68 44.83
N THR A 7 -28.10 11.48 45.40
CA THR A 7 -27.03 10.50 45.16
C THR A 7 -27.27 9.55 43.97
N PHE A 8 -28.38 9.70 43.23
CA PHE A 8 -28.69 8.80 42.10
C PHE A 8 -28.41 9.41 40.71
N LEU A 9 -28.14 10.73 40.62
CA LEU A 9 -27.92 11.37 39.31
C LEU A 9 -26.45 11.43 38.85
N VAL A 10 -25.49 11.03 39.68
CA VAL A 10 -24.04 11.15 39.36
C VAL A 10 -23.45 9.84 38.80
N VAL A 11 -24.20 8.72 38.84
CA VAL A 11 -23.66 7.41 38.40
C VAL A 11 -23.88 7.14 36.90
N ILE A 12 -24.70 7.93 36.21
CA ILE A 12 -25.04 7.70 34.79
C ILE A 12 -24.06 8.38 33.82
N THR A 13 -23.20 9.30 34.28
CA THR A 13 -22.27 10.05 33.39
C THR A 13 -20.98 9.29 33.05
N LEU A 14 -20.73 8.11 33.60
CA LEU A 14 -19.52 7.32 33.32
C LEU A 14 -19.68 6.23 32.24
N PHE A 15 -20.88 6.06 31.67
CA PHE A 15 -21.12 5.11 30.57
C PHE A 15 -21.04 5.72 29.17
N SER A 16 -20.50 6.95 29.04
CA SER A 16 -20.07 7.46 27.74
C SER A 16 -18.68 6.90 27.37
N CYS A 17 -18.54 5.56 27.44
CA CYS A 17 -17.53 4.88 26.65
C CYS A 17 -17.98 5.02 25.20
N LYS A 18 -17.48 6.06 24.50
CA LYS A 18 -17.24 5.88 23.06
C LYS A 18 -16.47 4.58 22.96
N LYS A 19 -17.07 3.55 22.37
CA LYS A 19 -16.34 2.36 21.93
C LYS A 19 -15.29 2.89 20.96
N GLN A 20 -14.11 3.24 21.46
CA GLN A 20 -12.92 3.30 20.62
C GLN A 20 -12.86 1.90 20.02
N ALA A 21 -13.14 1.80 18.73
CA ALA A 21 -12.99 0.54 18.02
C ALA A 21 -11.58 0.07 18.32
N GLU A 22 -11.46 -1.12 18.89
CA GLU A 22 -10.18 -1.72 19.23
C GLU A 22 -9.36 -1.76 17.93
N GLU A 23 -8.22 -1.07 17.93
CA GLU A 23 -7.32 -1.05 16.77
C GLU A 23 -6.91 -2.50 16.49
N LYS A 24 -7.27 -2.99 15.30
CA LYS A 24 -6.85 -4.33 14.89
C LYS A 24 -5.33 -4.36 14.83
N THR A 25 -4.76 -5.51 15.15
CA THR A 25 -3.32 -5.77 15.06
C THR A 25 -3.07 -6.84 13.99
N LEU A 26 -1.92 -6.76 13.33
CA LEU A 26 -1.50 -7.77 12.37
C LEU A 26 -0.74 -8.87 13.13
N GLU A 27 -1.16 -10.12 12.95
CA GLU A 27 -0.56 -11.27 13.65
C GLU A 27 0.87 -11.58 13.17
N THR A 28 1.13 -11.42 11.86
CA THR A 28 2.41 -11.79 11.24
C THR A 28 2.89 -10.68 10.31
N TYR A 29 4.18 -10.36 10.37
CA TYR A 29 4.86 -9.44 9.45
C TYR A 29 5.81 -10.24 8.56
N LYS A 30 5.37 -10.57 7.34
CA LYS A 30 6.09 -11.45 6.41
C LYS A 30 7.35 -10.79 5.82
N TYR A 31 7.40 -9.46 5.79
CA TYR A 31 8.48 -8.71 5.15
C TYR A 31 9.32 -7.90 6.14
N ALA A 32 9.30 -8.26 7.43
CA ALA A 32 10.06 -7.56 8.46
C ALA A 32 11.59 -7.59 8.22
N ASP A 33 12.08 -8.61 7.53
CA ASP A 33 13.49 -8.78 7.13
C ASP A 33 13.96 -7.75 6.09
N LYS A 34 13.04 -7.15 5.33
CA LYS A 34 13.35 -6.08 4.36
C LYS A 34 13.64 -4.72 5.02
N GLY A 35 13.40 -4.60 6.33
CA GLY A 35 13.68 -3.39 7.10
C GLY A 35 12.69 -2.25 6.86
N ILE A 36 13.06 -1.05 7.33
CA ILE A 36 12.25 0.17 7.25
C ILE A 36 12.75 1.03 6.08
N VAL A 37 11.92 1.19 5.05
CA VAL A 37 12.18 2.07 3.89
C VAL A 37 11.28 3.31 3.89
N LEU A 38 10.16 3.26 4.62
CA LEU A 38 9.27 4.39 4.88
C LEU A 38 9.41 4.81 6.34
N ASN A 39 9.90 6.03 6.58
CA ASN A 39 10.07 6.57 7.93
C ASN A 39 9.06 7.70 8.19
N CYS A 40 7.83 7.32 8.52
CA CYS A 40 6.74 8.23 8.85
C CYS A 40 6.35 8.09 10.33
N ASP A 41 7.11 8.74 11.22
CA ASP A 41 7.09 8.54 12.68
C ASP A 41 5.74 8.76 13.37
N LYS A 42 4.81 9.44 12.70
CA LYS A 42 3.44 9.66 13.18
C LYS A 42 2.47 8.52 12.83
N PHE A 43 2.98 7.37 12.41
CA PHE A 43 2.21 6.18 12.03
C PHE A 43 2.96 4.90 12.39
N ASP A 44 2.26 3.76 12.39
CA ASP A 44 2.86 2.44 12.60
C ASP A 44 3.80 2.09 11.44
N LEU A 45 5.11 2.28 11.66
CA LEU A 45 6.15 2.03 10.67
C LEU A 45 6.17 0.58 10.20
N LYS A 46 5.93 -0.38 11.11
CA LYS A 46 5.96 -1.81 10.74
C LYS A 46 4.80 -2.10 9.79
N LEU A 47 3.60 -1.64 10.14
CA LEU A 47 2.41 -1.83 9.31
C LEU A 47 2.56 -1.15 7.94
N LEU A 48 3.10 0.07 7.89
CA LEU A 48 3.24 0.82 6.63
C LEU A 48 4.24 0.16 5.67
N ASN A 49 5.39 -0.30 6.19
CA ASN A 49 6.39 -1.00 5.39
C ASN A 49 5.89 -2.39 4.96
N GLU A 50 5.19 -3.11 5.84
CA GLU A 50 4.55 -4.38 5.52
C GLU A 50 3.51 -4.21 4.39
N ALA A 51 2.68 -3.17 4.48
CA ALA A 51 1.69 -2.85 3.46
C ALA A 51 2.34 -2.58 2.09
N LEU A 52 3.43 -1.80 2.07
CA LEU A 52 4.20 -1.54 0.85
C LEU A 52 4.74 -2.84 0.24
N PHE A 53 5.44 -3.65 1.03
CA PHE A 53 6.09 -4.85 0.50
C PHE A 53 5.10 -5.94 0.09
N SER A 54 3.97 -6.06 0.80
CA SER A 54 2.89 -6.97 0.42
C SER A 54 2.24 -6.55 -0.90
N PHE A 55 2.03 -5.24 -1.10
CA PHE A 55 1.57 -4.71 -2.38
C PHE A 55 2.56 -5.02 -3.52
N GLU A 56 3.86 -4.79 -3.31
CA GLU A 56 4.89 -5.05 -4.32
C GLU A 56 4.96 -6.53 -4.71
N ASP A 57 4.82 -7.44 -3.73
CA ASP A 57 4.79 -8.87 -3.97
C ASP A 57 3.54 -9.31 -4.74
N ASP A 58 2.37 -8.80 -4.36
CA ASP A 58 1.10 -9.13 -5.02
C ASP A 58 1.09 -8.70 -6.49
N ILE A 59 1.52 -7.47 -6.80
CA ILE A 59 1.60 -7.02 -8.20
C ILE A 59 2.68 -7.78 -8.97
N LEU A 60 3.79 -8.16 -8.33
CA LEU A 60 4.85 -8.93 -8.98
C LEU A 60 4.33 -10.32 -9.36
N LYS A 61 3.59 -10.98 -8.47
CA LYS A 61 2.94 -12.27 -8.74
C LYS A 61 1.89 -12.16 -9.84
N ALA A 62 1.07 -11.10 -9.82
CA ALA A 62 0.00 -10.91 -10.80
C ALA A 62 0.51 -10.58 -12.21
N TYR A 63 1.54 -9.70 -12.34
CA TYR A 63 1.96 -9.13 -13.63
C TYR A 63 3.36 -9.55 -14.10
N GLY A 64 4.14 -10.18 -13.21
CA GLY A 64 5.51 -10.65 -13.46
C GLY A 64 5.61 -12.09 -13.97
N GLN A 65 4.51 -12.72 -14.40
CA GLN A 65 4.52 -14.10 -14.89
C GLN A 65 5.59 -14.31 -15.97
N ASN A 66 6.33 -15.42 -15.87
CA ASN A 66 7.46 -15.87 -16.70
C ASN A 66 8.78 -15.10 -16.56
N ASN A 67 8.75 -13.83 -16.13
CA ASN A 67 9.96 -13.04 -15.87
C ASN A 67 9.66 -11.97 -14.81
N PRO A 68 9.85 -12.29 -13.51
CA PRO A 68 9.56 -11.39 -12.41
C PRO A 68 10.34 -10.09 -12.55
N ASN A 69 9.61 -9.00 -12.82
CA ASN A 69 10.19 -7.68 -12.95
C ASN A 69 9.23 -6.66 -12.32
N LEU A 70 9.65 -6.12 -11.18
CA LEU A 70 8.83 -5.20 -10.40
C LEU A 70 8.52 -3.92 -11.20
N THR A 71 9.45 -3.41 -11.99
CA THR A 71 9.23 -2.24 -12.85
C THR A 71 8.08 -2.46 -13.83
N ARG A 72 8.08 -3.62 -14.49
CA ARG A 72 7.01 -4.02 -15.41
C ARG A 72 5.70 -4.21 -14.65
N ALA A 73 5.74 -4.83 -13.48
CA ALA A 73 4.56 -5.04 -12.65
C ALA A 73 3.90 -3.71 -12.23
N TYR A 74 4.68 -2.73 -11.77
CA TYR A 74 4.19 -1.38 -11.47
C TYR A 74 3.58 -0.71 -12.69
N SER A 75 4.26 -0.74 -13.84
CA SER A 75 3.74 -0.13 -15.07
C SER A 75 2.38 -0.71 -15.46
N GLN A 76 2.23 -2.04 -15.41
CA GLN A 76 0.98 -2.70 -15.72
C GLN A 76 -0.10 -2.41 -14.68
N PHE A 77 0.23 -2.50 -13.40
CA PHE A 77 -0.70 -2.22 -12.30
C PHE A 77 -1.22 -0.79 -12.37
N VAL A 78 -0.33 0.22 -12.40
CA VAL A 78 -0.71 1.65 -12.44
C VAL A 78 -1.60 1.94 -13.64
N ARG A 79 -1.22 1.45 -14.83
CA ARG A 79 -2.03 1.62 -16.04
C ARG A 79 -3.42 1.01 -15.87
N ASN A 80 -3.50 -0.22 -15.38
CA ASN A 80 -4.78 -0.90 -15.16
C ASN A 80 -5.60 -0.19 -14.08
N ALA A 81 -4.98 0.29 -13.01
CA ALA A 81 -5.66 0.96 -11.90
C ALA A 81 -6.28 2.29 -12.35
N ILE A 82 -5.53 3.10 -13.11
CA ILE A 82 -6.02 4.37 -13.67
C ILE A 82 -7.22 4.16 -14.61
N TYR A 83 -7.20 3.09 -15.40
CA TYR A 83 -8.32 2.75 -16.30
C TYR A 83 -9.43 1.93 -15.63
N GLY A 84 -9.36 1.63 -14.33
CA GLY A 84 -10.36 0.84 -13.62
C GLY A 84 -10.45 -0.62 -14.10
N ARG A 85 -9.32 -1.19 -14.53
CA ARG A 85 -9.22 -2.55 -15.12
C ARG A 85 -8.57 -3.58 -14.20
N VAL A 86 -8.21 -3.20 -12.98
CA VAL A 86 -7.62 -4.14 -12.02
C VAL A 86 -8.71 -5.06 -11.49
N LYS A 87 -8.50 -6.37 -11.64
CA LYS A 87 -9.30 -7.40 -10.97
C LYS A 87 -8.71 -7.64 -9.59
N TYR A 88 -9.07 -6.82 -8.60
CA TYR A 88 -8.43 -6.85 -7.28
C TYR A 88 -8.50 -8.22 -6.60
N ALA A 89 -9.62 -8.92 -6.70
CA ALA A 89 -9.76 -10.28 -6.17
C ALA A 89 -8.74 -11.28 -6.78
N ASP A 90 -8.20 -11.01 -7.96
CA ASP A 90 -7.17 -11.83 -8.58
C ASP A 90 -5.74 -11.46 -8.18
N VAL A 91 -5.53 -10.23 -7.72
CA VAL A 91 -4.22 -9.66 -7.39
C VAL A 91 -3.93 -9.77 -5.90
N VAL A 92 -4.95 -9.56 -5.06
CA VAL A 92 -4.83 -9.52 -3.60
C VAL A 92 -4.51 -10.90 -3.04
N SER A 93 -3.45 -10.99 -2.25
CA SER A 93 -3.16 -12.16 -1.43
C SER A 93 -3.95 -12.14 -0.12
N PRO A 94 -4.13 -13.31 0.54
CA PRO A 94 -4.71 -13.37 1.88
C PRO A 94 -3.99 -12.48 2.89
N HIS A 95 -2.66 -12.32 2.72
CA HIS A 95 -1.85 -11.46 3.58
C HIS A 95 -2.19 -9.98 3.40
N SER A 96 -2.27 -9.49 2.16
CA SER A 96 -2.71 -8.12 1.88
C SER A 96 -4.14 -7.86 2.35
N ALA A 97 -5.04 -8.87 2.30
CA ALA A 97 -6.37 -8.74 2.87
C ALA A 97 -6.35 -8.56 4.39
N GLN A 98 -5.48 -9.29 5.11
CA GLN A 98 -5.29 -9.10 6.56
C GLN A 98 -4.70 -7.73 6.89
N ILE A 99 -3.69 -7.29 6.14
CA ILE A 99 -3.12 -5.94 6.26
C ILE A 99 -4.21 -4.89 6.03
N PHE A 100 -5.03 -5.05 5.01
CA PHE A 100 -6.12 -4.12 4.72
C PHE A 100 -7.10 -4.00 5.88
N GLU A 101 -7.48 -5.12 6.52
CA GLU A 101 -8.35 -5.09 7.69
C GLU A 101 -7.75 -4.29 8.85
N VAL A 102 -6.43 -4.39 9.05
CA VAL A 102 -5.71 -3.59 10.05
C VAL A 102 -5.67 -2.12 9.65
N LEU A 103 -5.26 -1.82 8.41
CA LEU A 103 -5.21 -0.45 7.88
C LEU A 103 -6.58 0.23 7.95
N LYS A 104 -7.68 -0.48 7.66
CA LYS A 104 -9.05 0.03 7.71
C LYS A 104 -9.45 0.52 9.11
N SER A 105 -8.85 -0.03 10.16
CA SER A 105 -9.06 0.44 11.54
C SER A 105 -8.30 1.74 11.88
N ARG A 106 -7.33 2.16 11.04
CA ARG A 106 -6.57 3.40 11.18
C ARG A 106 -7.33 4.57 10.54
N SER A 107 -8.28 5.12 11.29
CA SER A 107 -9.18 6.17 10.79
C SER A 107 -8.47 7.43 10.28
N GLU A 108 -7.28 7.73 10.81
CA GLU A 108 -6.44 8.85 10.38
C GLU A 108 -5.97 8.72 8.92
N LEU A 109 -5.89 7.49 8.41
CA LEU A 109 -5.45 7.19 7.05
C LEU A 109 -6.56 7.37 6.02
N TRP A 110 -7.84 7.27 6.42
CA TRP A 110 -8.95 7.16 5.47
C TRP A 110 -9.99 8.27 5.62
N SER A 111 -10.52 8.73 4.49
CA SER A 111 -11.69 9.59 4.36
C SER A 111 -12.80 8.80 3.67
N VAL A 112 -13.40 7.85 4.39
CA VAL A 112 -14.31 6.85 3.78
C VAL A 112 -15.58 7.45 3.15
N ASP A 113 -15.98 8.63 3.62
CA ASP A 113 -17.15 9.37 3.12
C ASP A 113 -16.85 10.17 1.84
N ASN A 114 -15.58 10.29 1.45
CA ASN A 114 -15.20 10.99 0.23
C ASN A 114 -15.51 10.11 -1.01
N PRO A 115 -16.28 10.63 -1.99
CA PRO A 115 -16.63 9.87 -3.18
C PRO A 115 -15.49 9.76 -4.20
N SER A 116 -14.47 10.64 -4.15
CA SER A 116 -13.37 10.67 -5.13
C SER A 116 -12.17 9.80 -4.74
N THR A 117 -11.94 9.64 -3.44
CA THR A 117 -10.88 8.80 -2.87
C THR A 117 -11.31 8.28 -1.51
N LYS A 118 -10.74 7.15 -1.08
CA LYS A 118 -10.84 6.69 0.31
C LYS A 118 -9.68 7.19 1.16
N LEU A 119 -8.59 7.66 0.57
CA LEU A 119 -7.39 8.09 1.28
C LEU A 119 -7.57 9.50 1.87
N ASN A 120 -7.13 9.70 3.10
CA ASN A 120 -7.11 11.02 3.72
C ASN A 120 -5.84 11.78 3.30
N TYR A 121 -5.95 12.66 2.30
CA TYR A 121 -4.83 13.47 1.83
C TYR A 121 -4.33 14.51 2.85
N ASN A 122 -5.08 14.78 3.91
CA ASN A 122 -4.66 15.65 5.01
C ASN A 122 -4.00 14.88 6.18
N SER A 123 -3.77 13.57 6.02
CA SER A 123 -3.15 12.75 7.06
C SER A 123 -1.64 13.02 7.19
N SER A 124 -1.10 12.77 8.37
CA SER A 124 0.34 12.82 8.64
C SER A 124 1.15 11.85 7.76
N VAL A 125 0.53 10.74 7.34
CA VAL A 125 1.14 9.76 6.43
C VAL A 125 1.33 10.37 5.05
N ILE A 126 0.33 11.07 4.52
CA ILE A 126 0.41 11.72 3.20
C ILE A 126 1.36 12.92 3.24
N GLU A 127 1.34 13.70 4.32
CA GLU A 127 2.34 14.75 4.55
C GLU A 127 3.77 14.19 4.52
N CYS A 128 4.02 13.10 5.28
CA CYS A 128 5.30 12.42 5.29
C CYS A 128 5.70 11.91 3.90
N ILE A 129 4.78 11.25 3.20
CA ILE A 129 5.03 10.74 1.84
C ILE A 129 5.42 11.89 0.91
N SER A 130 4.64 12.97 0.88
CA SER A 130 4.96 14.09 0.00
C SER A 130 6.32 14.71 0.32
N ASN A 131 6.63 14.92 1.60
CA ASN A 131 7.89 15.55 2.03
C ASN A 131 9.14 14.75 1.64
N ASN A 132 9.00 13.44 1.43
CA ASN A 132 10.11 12.55 1.11
C ASN A 132 10.09 12.04 -0.35
N MET A 133 9.16 12.51 -1.19
CA MET A 133 9.20 12.20 -2.63
C MET A 133 10.49 12.72 -3.27
N LEU A 134 11.17 11.85 -4.00
CA LEU A 134 12.45 12.10 -4.66
C LEU A 134 12.26 12.81 -6.00
N ASP A 135 11.21 12.48 -6.75
CA ASP A 135 10.94 13.11 -8.04
C ASP A 135 10.31 14.49 -7.83
N LYS A 136 11.08 15.54 -8.10
CA LYS A 136 10.66 16.93 -7.86
C LYS A 136 9.44 17.35 -8.66
N SER A 137 9.28 16.85 -9.89
CA SER A 137 8.16 17.22 -10.76
C SER A 137 6.85 16.60 -10.27
N LEU A 138 6.91 15.30 -9.95
CA LEU A 138 5.80 14.58 -9.35
C LEU A 138 5.45 15.13 -7.98
N LYS A 139 6.44 15.47 -7.14
CA LYS A 139 6.23 16.13 -5.85
C LYS A 139 5.53 17.47 -6.01
N THR A 140 6.03 18.35 -6.87
CA THR A 140 5.43 19.68 -7.11
C THR A 140 3.97 19.56 -7.53
N THR A 141 3.67 18.62 -8.43
CA THR A 141 2.29 18.36 -8.86
C THR A 141 1.44 17.83 -7.72
N PHE A 142 1.97 16.90 -6.93
CA PHE A 142 1.29 16.31 -5.77
C PHE A 142 0.96 17.38 -4.71
N ASP A 143 1.94 18.19 -4.31
CA ASP A 143 1.79 19.27 -3.36
C ASP A 143 0.76 20.29 -3.83
N ALA A 144 0.85 20.75 -5.08
CA ALA A 144 -0.10 21.72 -5.63
C ALA A 144 -1.54 21.19 -5.59
N LEU A 145 -1.76 19.90 -5.88
CA LEU A 145 -3.08 19.28 -5.81
C LEU A 145 -3.59 19.17 -4.37
N ILE A 146 -2.72 18.88 -3.40
CA ILE A 146 -3.07 18.85 -1.97
C ILE A 146 -3.40 20.25 -1.45
N GLU A 147 -2.53 21.24 -1.71
CA GLU A 147 -2.70 22.63 -1.25
C GLU A 147 -3.99 23.26 -1.78
N THR A 148 -4.37 22.91 -3.01
CA THR A 148 -5.62 23.39 -3.64
C THR A 148 -6.84 22.53 -3.30
N ASN A 149 -6.70 21.53 -2.43
CA ASN A 149 -7.74 20.56 -2.07
C ASN A 149 -8.42 19.92 -3.30
N SER A 150 -7.63 19.71 -4.37
CA SER A 150 -8.08 19.14 -5.64
C SER A 150 -7.53 17.73 -5.87
N MET A 151 -6.69 17.23 -4.97
CA MET A 151 -6.06 15.92 -5.09
C MET A 151 -7.08 14.81 -5.30
N SER A 152 -6.83 13.97 -6.31
CA SER A 152 -7.60 12.78 -6.62
C SER A 152 -6.82 11.84 -7.56
N PRO A 153 -7.17 10.54 -7.62
CA PRO A 153 -6.56 9.61 -8.58
C PRO A 153 -6.70 10.06 -10.03
N LYS A 154 -7.82 10.72 -10.36
CA LYS A 154 -8.10 11.19 -11.72
C LYS A 154 -7.15 12.30 -12.15
N LEU A 155 -6.78 13.20 -11.23
CA LEU A 155 -5.92 14.35 -11.53
C LEU A 155 -4.43 14.00 -11.45
N TYR A 156 -4.04 13.15 -10.51
CA TYR A 156 -2.62 12.76 -10.36
C TYR A 156 -2.22 11.54 -11.20
N GLY A 157 -3.16 10.65 -11.51
CA GLY A 157 -2.94 9.41 -12.25
C GLY A 157 -2.16 9.58 -13.56
N PRO A 158 -2.50 10.53 -14.45
CA PRO A 158 -1.77 10.74 -15.70
C PRO A 158 -0.27 11.06 -15.50
N ALA A 159 0.07 11.86 -14.48
CA ALA A 159 1.44 12.18 -14.14
C ALA A 159 2.20 10.94 -13.65
N LEU A 160 1.56 10.15 -12.78
CA LEU A 160 2.09 8.86 -12.32
C LEU A 160 2.29 7.87 -13.47
N GLN A 161 1.33 7.73 -14.38
CA GLN A 161 1.40 6.81 -15.52
C GLN A 161 2.55 7.15 -16.45
N SER A 162 2.77 8.43 -16.72
CA SER A 162 3.85 8.89 -17.60
C SER A 162 5.24 8.70 -16.96
N ASN A 163 5.28 8.54 -15.64
CA ASN A 163 6.50 8.46 -14.84
C ASN A 163 6.53 7.21 -13.95
N TYR A 164 5.93 6.08 -14.38
CA TYR A 164 5.85 4.86 -13.54
C TYR A 164 7.23 4.39 -13.06
N GLY A 165 8.30 4.65 -13.84
CA GLY A 165 9.69 4.35 -13.46
C GLY A 165 10.16 5.09 -12.21
N ALA A 166 9.64 6.29 -11.95
CA ALA A 166 9.89 7.04 -10.72
C ALA A 166 9.23 6.34 -9.51
N ALA A 167 8.01 5.84 -9.67
CA ALA A 167 7.27 5.17 -8.60
C ALA A 167 8.00 3.96 -8.02
N ILE A 168 8.84 3.25 -8.78
CA ILE A 168 9.63 2.11 -8.28
C ILE A 168 10.88 2.56 -7.53
N ARG A 169 11.53 3.64 -7.98
CA ARG A 169 12.77 4.15 -7.37
C ARG A 169 12.51 4.96 -6.11
N ASP A 170 11.32 5.52 -6.00
CA ASP A 170 10.86 6.33 -4.90
C ASP A 170 9.87 5.52 -4.06
N LYS A 171 10.32 5.02 -2.90
CA LYS A 171 9.48 4.20 -2.02
C LYS A 171 8.33 4.99 -1.41
N TYR A 172 8.47 6.31 -1.23
CA TYR A 172 7.35 7.14 -0.75
C TYR A 172 6.28 7.29 -1.83
N LEU A 173 6.68 7.45 -3.09
CA LEU A 173 5.74 7.41 -4.21
C LEU A 173 5.12 6.02 -4.37
N SER A 174 5.89 4.94 -4.21
CA SER A 174 5.36 3.56 -4.15
C SER A 174 4.29 3.41 -3.06
N ALA A 175 4.53 3.97 -1.87
CA ALA A 175 3.61 3.92 -0.75
C ALA A 175 2.30 4.64 -1.06
N TYR A 176 2.36 5.81 -1.69
CA TYR A 176 1.16 6.48 -2.20
C TYR A 176 0.39 5.59 -3.19
N VAL A 177 1.09 4.92 -4.12
CA VAL A 177 0.43 4.00 -5.06
C VAL A 177 -0.26 2.84 -4.34
N ALA A 178 0.41 2.24 -3.35
CA ALA A 178 -0.15 1.17 -2.54
C ALA A 178 -1.40 1.65 -1.76
N LEU A 179 -1.33 2.81 -1.13
CA LEU A 179 -2.43 3.32 -0.30
C LEU A 179 -3.63 3.76 -1.15
N GLU A 180 -3.40 4.50 -2.24
CA GLU A 180 -4.47 5.07 -3.07
C GLU A 180 -5.07 4.05 -4.05
N PHE A 181 -4.21 3.45 -4.87
CA PHE A 181 -4.63 2.64 -6.02
C PHE A 181 -4.78 1.16 -5.67
N TYR A 182 -4.25 0.71 -4.53
CA TYR A 182 -4.36 -0.68 -4.09
C TYR A 182 -5.29 -0.81 -2.88
N TYR A 183 -4.84 -0.51 -1.68
CA TYR A 183 -5.61 -0.68 -0.44
C TYR A 183 -6.88 0.18 -0.41
N GLY A 184 -6.82 1.43 -0.87
CA GLY A 184 -8.00 2.31 -0.96
C GLY A 184 -9.11 1.75 -1.87
N LYS A 185 -8.76 0.90 -2.85
CA LYS A 185 -9.73 0.25 -3.74
C LYS A 185 -10.33 -1.02 -3.15
N LEU A 186 -9.72 -1.60 -2.13
CA LEU A 186 -10.24 -2.80 -1.48
C LEU A 186 -11.49 -2.55 -0.62
N PHE A 187 -11.81 -1.28 -0.32
CA PHE A 187 -13.10 -0.91 0.28
C PHE A 187 -14.30 -1.33 -0.58
N ASP A 188 -14.12 -1.37 -1.90
CA ASP A 188 -15.16 -1.65 -2.88
C ASP A 188 -15.08 -3.10 -3.44
N VAL A 189 -14.30 -3.97 -2.79
CA VAL A 189 -14.04 -5.35 -3.25
C VAL A 189 -14.52 -6.34 -2.19
N ASP A 190 -15.24 -7.38 -2.62
CA ASP A 190 -15.53 -8.52 -1.76
C ASP A 190 -14.29 -9.41 -1.63
N LEU A 191 -13.65 -9.37 -0.45
CA LEU A 191 -12.45 -10.14 -0.15
C LEU A 191 -12.75 -11.53 0.40
N SER A 192 -14.03 -11.92 0.57
CA SER A 192 -14.37 -13.24 1.12
C SER A 192 -13.89 -14.41 0.25
N GLN A 193 -13.58 -14.13 -1.02
CA GLN A 193 -13.12 -15.11 -2.01
C GLN A 193 -11.59 -15.12 -2.16
N VAL A 194 -10.86 -14.30 -1.39
CA VAL A 194 -9.40 -14.28 -1.43
C VAL A 194 -8.86 -15.50 -0.68
N SER A 195 -8.45 -16.52 -1.44
CA SER A 195 -7.76 -17.70 -0.92
C SER A 195 -6.31 -17.75 -1.40
N GLU A 196 -5.46 -18.54 -0.73
CA GLU A 196 -4.14 -18.84 -1.27
C GLU A 196 -4.30 -19.51 -2.65
N LYS A 197 -3.70 -18.90 -3.67
CA LYS A 197 -3.57 -19.54 -4.98
C LYS A 197 -2.39 -20.51 -4.90
N PRO A 198 -2.53 -21.77 -5.34
CA PRO A 198 -1.40 -22.70 -5.37
C PRO A 198 -0.24 -22.08 -6.15
N GLU A 199 0.96 -22.12 -5.58
CA GLU A 199 2.15 -21.78 -6.36
C GLU A 199 2.23 -22.74 -7.57
N PRO A 200 2.56 -22.24 -8.77
CA PRO A 200 2.75 -23.12 -9.91
C PRO A 200 3.83 -24.16 -9.56
N PRO A 201 3.62 -25.44 -9.91
CA PRO A 201 4.53 -26.51 -9.53
C PRO A 201 5.95 -26.19 -10.02
N VAL A 202 6.91 -26.28 -9.10
CA VAL A 202 8.33 -26.12 -9.43
C VAL A 202 8.77 -27.33 -10.25
N ASP A 203 9.12 -27.10 -11.51
CA ASP A 203 9.72 -28.12 -12.37
C ASP A 203 11.20 -28.26 -12.02
N PHE A 204 11.52 -29.24 -11.17
CA PHE A 204 12.89 -29.56 -10.77
C PHE A 204 13.80 -30.02 -11.93
N ASN A 205 13.25 -30.25 -13.13
CA ASN A 205 14.04 -30.59 -14.32
C ASN A 205 14.52 -29.37 -15.11
N LYS A 206 14.08 -28.16 -14.77
CA LYS A 206 14.62 -26.93 -15.37
C LYS A 206 15.97 -26.61 -14.75
N VAL A 207 17.03 -26.95 -15.48
CA VAL A 207 18.40 -26.52 -15.15
C VAL A 207 18.47 -24.99 -15.19
N PRO A 208 19.02 -24.32 -14.15
CA PRO A 208 19.25 -22.88 -14.19
C PRO A 208 20.08 -22.49 -15.42
N PRO A 209 19.81 -21.33 -16.06
CA PRO A 209 20.64 -20.88 -17.16
C PRO A 209 22.10 -20.80 -16.70
N PRO A 210 23.05 -21.33 -17.51
CA PRO A 210 24.46 -21.31 -17.15
C PRO A 210 24.89 -19.87 -16.90
N THR A 211 25.51 -19.64 -15.74
CA THR A 211 26.14 -18.36 -15.40
C THR A 211 27.07 -17.97 -16.54
N PRO A 212 27.03 -16.73 -17.07
CA PRO A 212 27.98 -16.30 -18.08
C PRO A 212 29.39 -16.44 -17.50
N GLN A 213 30.11 -17.45 -17.97
CA GLN A 213 31.51 -17.64 -17.63
C GLN A 213 32.28 -16.57 -18.40
N ASN A 214 32.64 -15.49 -17.73
CA ASN A 214 33.65 -14.56 -18.25
C ASN A 214 34.95 -15.35 -18.35
N ASP A 215 35.29 -15.78 -19.57
CA ASP A 215 36.57 -16.40 -19.90
C ASP A 215 37.69 -15.37 -19.68
N PRO A 216 38.60 -15.56 -18.71
CA PRO A 216 39.71 -14.64 -18.47
C PRO A 216 40.79 -14.68 -19.56
N HIS A 217 40.68 -15.57 -20.56
CA HIS A 217 41.72 -15.84 -21.55
C HIS A 217 41.40 -15.38 -22.98
N ALA A 218 40.31 -14.65 -23.21
CA ALA A 218 40.07 -13.97 -24.49
C ALA A 218 40.89 -12.67 -24.60
N GLY A 219 42.22 -12.80 -24.55
CA GLY A 219 43.17 -11.71 -24.76
C GLY A 219 44.44 -12.27 -25.39
N HIS A 220 44.89 -11.62 -26.46
CA HIS A 220 46.05 -11.91 -27.31
C HIS A 220 45.76 -12.75 -28.56
N ASN A 221 45.29 -12.06 -29.61
CA ASN A 221 45.83 -12.29 -30.95
C ASN A 221 46.34 -10.95 -31.48
N HIS A 222 47.61 -10.98 -31.89
CA HIS A 222 48.36 -9.91 -32.55
C HIS A 222 47.89 -9.69 -33.99
#